data_AF-A0A8T7ARG6-F1
#
_entry.id   AF-A0A8T7ARG6-F1
#
_cell.length_a   1.000
_cell.length_b   1.000
_cell.length_c   1.000
_cell.angle_alpha   90.00
_cell.angle_beta   90.00
_cell.angle_gamma   90.00
#
_symmetry.space_group_name_H-M   'P 1'
#
loop_
_entity.id
_entity.type
_entity.pdbx_description
1 polymer ?
#
loop_
_entity_poly.entity_id
_entity_poly.type
_entity_poly.pdbx_seq_one_letter_code
_entity_poly.pdbx_strand_id
1 'polypeptide(L)'
;MKPILKWLAIVIAAAVLLAVVGGIFLEATFRPEPTKDPVSVAVGRGHLRGKVTESKGWMPFVLPPIAGATVTLSPGGQTTRTNDEGYFAIPDIVPGVYTVSISADGHETAAIAGVAINDGHATAMPDSALFPAPEGPPVARLKLRGPIPFSQPAETYPYNTSVYLDAGDSENISHNGIRFEFRDESGTLLMNPYATDEPYPTKQFSMPGAPPTLFIFQPPRAGNFETTLILTNDRG
;
A
#
# COMPACT_ATOMS: atom_id res chain seq x y z
N MET A 1 -43.45 -19.65 3.12
CA MET A 1 -42.58 -18.64 2.47
C MET A 1 -42.24 -17.57 3.51
N LYS A 2 -40.95 -17.20 3.66
CA LYS A 2 -40.43 -16.01 4.42
C LYS A 2 -41.23 -14.73 4.04
N PRO A 3 -41.31 -13.65 4.86
CA PRO A 3 -40.14 -12.95 5.44
C PRO A 3 -40.32 -12.25 6.81
N ILE A 4 -39.21 -11.82 7.43
CA ILE A 4 -39.23 -10.87 8.55
C ILE A 4 -38.37 -9.66 8.14
N LEU A 5 -39.05 -8.52 8.00
CA LEU A 5 -38.52 -7.16 7.97
C LEU A 5 -39.06 -6.50 9.26
N LYS A 6 -38.21 -5.98 10.14
CA LYS A 6 -38.68 -5.23 11.32
C LYS A 6 -38.23 -3.78 11.26
N TRP A 7 -39.24 -2.91 11.27
CA TRP A 7 -39.23 -1.46 11.27
C TRP A 7 -38.89 -0.88 12.65
N LEU A 8 -38.43 0.38 12.64
CA LEU A 8 -38.36 1.36 13.73
C LEU A 8 -39.49 1.21 14.75
N ALA A 9 -39.15 1.17 16.04
CA ALA A 9 -40.11 1.34 17.13
C ALA A 9 -39.97 2.74 17.74
N ILE A 10 -40.88 3.63 17.38
CA ILE A 10 -41.19 4.87 18.10
C ILE A 10 -42.10 4.46 19.27
N VAL A 11 -41.69 4.72 20.52
CA VAL A 11 -42.54 4.51 21.70
C VAL A 11 -42.93 5.87 22.26
N ILE A 12 -44.23 6.18 22.18
CA ILE A 12 -44.87 7.37 22.76
C ILE A 12 -45.32 7.02 24.18
N ALA A 13 -44.92 7.80 25.18
CA ALA A 13 -45.33 7.63 26.59
C ALA A 13 -46.34 8.71 27.02
N ALA A 14 -47.21 8.31 27.96
CA ALA A 14 -48.50 8.90 28.31
C ALA A 14 -48.50 10.37 28.77
N ALA A 15 -49.54 11.11 28.37
CA ALA A 15 -49.81 12.50 28.79
C ALA A 15 -50.76 12.55 30.01
N VAL A 16 -50.41 13.32 31.03
CA VAL A 16 -51.33 13.75 32.09
C VAL A 16 -51.98 15.07 31.63
N LEU A 17 -53.31 15.08 31.53
CA LEU A 17 -54.08 16.24 31.10
C LEU A 17 -54.48 17.08 32.32
N LEU A 18 -53.93 18.28 32.46
CA LEU A 18 -54.44 19.33 33.34
C LEU A 18 -54.78 20.55 32.48
N ALA A 19 -56.07 20.79 32.30
CA ALA A 19 -56.57 21.92 31.53
C ALA A 19 -56.44 23.20 32.37
N VAL A 20 -55.46 24.05 32.02
CA VAL A 20 -55.45 25.47 32.38
C VAL A 20 -55.23 26.26 31.09
N VAL A 21 -56.06 27.29 30.92
CA VAL A 21 -56.20 28.13 29.73
C VAL A 21 -54.87 28.74 29.31
N GLY A 22 -54.49 28.54 28.05
CA GLY A 22 -53.47 29.33 27.35
C GLY A 22 -52.06 28.73 27.32
N GLY A 23 -51.82 27.81 26.39
CA GLY A 23 -50.48 27.36 25.98
C GLY A 23 -50.11 25.98 26.52
N ILE A 24 -49.89 25.03 25.60
CA ILE A 24 -49.31 23.73 25.92
C ILE A 24 -47.80 23.93 26.08
N PHE A 25 -47.29 23.80 27.30
CA PHE A 25 -45.85 23.65 27.55
C PHE A 25 -45.56 22.17 27.84
N LEU A 26 -44.69 21.58 27.04
CA LEU A 26 -44.20 20.21 27.22
C LEU A 26 -42.84 20.29 27.92
N GLU A 27 -42.80 20.16 29.24
CA GLU A 27 -41.53 19.97 29.97
C GLU A 27 -41.18 18.48 29.97
N ALA A 28 -40.21 18.09 29.14
CA ALA A 28 -39.64 16.76 29.16
C ALA A 28 -38.45 16.72 30.12
N THR A 29 -38.65 16.24 31.35
CA THR A 29 -37.52 15.89 32.23
C THR A 29 -36.86 14.61 31.73
N PHE A 30 -35.72 14.74 31.06
CA PHE A 30 -34.83 13.61 30.77
C PHE A 30 -34.23 13.08 32.08
N ARG A 31 -34.64 11.88 32.50
CA ARG A 31 -33.87 11.11 33.47
C ARG A 31 -32.88 10.26 32.68
N PRO A 32 -31.56 10.52 32.74
CA PRO A 32 -30.60 9.60 32.15
C PRO A 32 -30.75 8.25 32.86
N GLU A 33 -30.99 7.18 32.10
CA GLU A 33 -30.83 5.82 32.62
C GLU A 33 -29.39 5.66 33.10
N PRO A 34 -29.14 4.96 34.23
CA PRO A 34 -27.80 4.54 34.56
C PRO A 34 -27.28 3.73 33.38
N THR A 35 -26.24 4.25 32.72
CA THR A 35 -25.58 3.59 31.60
C THR A 35 -25.29 2.16 32.02
N LYS A 36 -25.74 1.18 31.23
CA LYS A 36 -25.22 -0.20 31.29
C LYS A 36 -23.71 -0.10 31.50
N ASP A 37 -23.18 -0.86 32.45
CA ASP A 37 -21.75 -0.98 32.69
C ASP A 37 -21.01 -1.02 31.35
N PRO A 38 -19.90 -0.28 31.18
CA PRO A 38 -19.22 -0.22 29.89
C PRO A 38 -18.98 -1.64 29.41
N VAL A 39 -19.53 -1.95 28.23
CA VAL A 39 -19.25 -3.21 27.56
C VAL A 39 -17.74 -3.27 27.40
N SER A 40 -17.09 -4.17 28.14
CA SER A 40 -15.68 -4.49 27.95
C SER A 40 -15.56 -5.09 26.55
N VAL A 41 -15.25 -4.26 25.56
CA VAL A 41 -14.80 -4.72 24.26
C VAL A 41 -13.46 -5.41 24.53
N ALA A 42 -13.46 -6.74 24.60
CA ALA A 42 -12.22 -7.50 24.54
C ALA A 42 -11.59 -7.14 23.20
N VAL A 43 -10.54 -6.31 23.23
CA VAL A 43 -9.79 -5.94 22.04
C VAL A 43 -9.09 -7.21 21.56
N GLY A 44 -9.61 -7.82 20.50
CA GLY A 44 -8.92 -8.87 19.77
C GLY A 44 -7.62 -8.30 19.21
N ARG A 45 -6.47 -8.75 19.70
CA ARG A 45 -5.21 -8.29 19.13
C ARG A 45 -5.08 -8.76 17.68
N GLY A 46 -4.68 -7.85 16.79
CA GLY A 46 -4.41 -8.12 15.39
C GLY A 46 -3.03 -8.76 15.19
N HIS A 47 -2.79 -9.24 13.97
CA HIS A 47 -1.55 -9.88 13.58
C HIS A 47 -1.06 -9.28 12.26
N LEU A 48 0.23 -9.02 12.12
CA LEU A 48 0.84 -8.58 10.87
C LEU A 48 1.78 -9.66 10.34
N ARG A 49 1.72 -9.94 9.04
CA ARG A 49 2.69 -10.79 8.36
C ARG A 49 3.10 -10.19 7.02
N GLY A 50 4.27 -10.55 6.56
CA GLY A 50 4.77 -10.18 5.24
C GLY A 50 6.04 -10.92 4.88
N LYS A 51 6.58 -10.57 3.72
CA LYS A 51 7.84 -11.10 3.21
C LYS A 51 8.74 -9.95 2.81
N VAL A 52 10.03 -10.06 3.11
CA VAL A 52 11.06 -9.11 2.70
C VAL A 52 11.98 -9.78 1.69
N THR A 53 12.23 -9.08 0.59
CA THR A 53 13.06 -9.58 -0.52
C THR A 53 14.05 -8.53 -0.96
N GLU A 54 15.04 -8.95 -1.74
CA GLU A 54 15.85 -8.06 -2.55
C GLU A 54 15.00 -7.33 -3.60
N SER A 55 15.51 -6.18 -4.08
CA SER A 55 14.92 -5.41 -5.19
C SER A 55 15.15 -6.06 -6.56
N LYS A 56 16.07 -7.01 -6.65
CA LYS A 56 16.46 -7.68 -7.89
C LYS A 56 16.59 -9.19 -7.69
N GLY A 57 16.28 -9.95 -8.73
CA GLY A 57 16.43 -11.40 -8.74
C GLY A 57 17.17 -11.92 -9.96
N TRP A 58 17.79 -13.08 -9.81
CA TRP A 58 18.45 -13.82 -10.90
C TRP A 58 17.45 -14.22 -11.99
N MET A 59 16.21 -14.52 -11.59
CA MET A 59 15.11 -14.84 -12.50
C MET A 59 14.02 -13.76 -12.43
N PRO A 60 13.35 -13.48 -13.56
CA PRO A 60 12.19 -12.61 -13.54
C PRO A 60 11.12 -13.19 -12.61
N PHE A 61 10.51 -12.32 -11.82
CA PHE A 61 9.44 -12.63 -10.85
C PHE A 61 9.84 -13.53 -9.66
N VAL A 62 11.13 -13.78 -9.45
CA VAL A 62 11.65 -14.52 -8.29
C VAL A 62 12.72 -13.68 -7.61
N LEU A 63 12.34 -13.01 -6.52
CA LEU A 63 13.23 -12.18 -5.72
C LEU A 63 13.86 -12.99 -4.58
N PRO A 64 15.20 -12.95 -4.41
CA PRO A 64 15.87 -13.53 -3.26
C PRO A 64 15.29 -12.99 -1.95
N PRO A 65 15.04 -13.85 -0.94
CA PRO A 65 14.59 -13.40 0.37
C PRO A 65 15.70 -12.70 1.14
N ILE A 66 15.35 -11.75 2.00
CA ILE A 66 16.29 -11.15 2.96
C ILE A 66 16.02 -11.71 4.34
N ALA A 67 16.96 -12.52 4.84
CA ALA A 67 16.94 -13.07 6.19
C ALA A 67 17.47 -12.05 7.22
N GLY A 68 16.92 -12.07 8.43
CA GLY A 68 17.40 -11.21 9.52
C GLY A 68 17.05 -9.73 9.42
N ALA A 69 16.28 -9.30 8.41
CA ALA A 69 15.78 -7.94 8.30
C ALA A 69 14.93 -7.59 9.52
N THR A 70 15.18 -6.43 10.13
CA THR A 70 14.45 -5.95 11.31
C THR A 70 13.22 -5.17 10.87
N VAL A 71 12.05 -5.63 11.29
CA VAL A 71 10.74 -5.01 11.03
C VAL A 71 10.26 -4.36 12.32
N THR A 72 9.93 -3.07 12.27
CA THR A 72 9.51 -2.27 13.43
C THR A 72 8.17 -1.58 13.17
N LEU A 73 7.26 -1.65 14.12
CA LEU A 73 5.97 -0.96 14.10
C LEU A 73 6.04 0.38 14.85
N SER A 74 5.48 1.43 14.26
CA SER A 74 5.23 2.71 14.91
C SER A 74 3.77 3.12 14.72
N PRO A 75 3.02 3.48 15.77
CA PRO A 75 3.44 3.55 17.18
C PRO A 75 3.67 2.17 17.82
N GLY A 76 4.12 2.13 19.08
CA GLY A 76 4.21 0.88 19.87
C GLY A 76 5.58 0.19 19.86
N GLY A 77 6.41 0.40 18.84
CA GLY A 77 7.81 -0.04 18.82
C GLY A 77 8.02 -1.55 18.80
N GLN A 78 6.98 -2.35 18.53
CA GLN A 78 7.12 -3.80 18.40
C GLN A 78 8.04 -4.13 17.24
N THR A 79 8.96 -5.07 17.48
CA THR A 79 9.96 -5.50 16.50
C THR A 79 9.94 -7.00 16.28
N THR A 80 10.24 -7.42 15.06
CA THR A 80 10.55 -8.83 14.73
C THR A 80 11.68 -8.89 13.70
N ARG A 81 12.17 -10.09 13.41
CA ARG A 81 13.14 -10.34 12.34
C ARG A 81 12.58 -11.32 11.32
N THR A 82 12.98 -11.15 10.06
CA THR A 82 12.64 -12.12 9.01
C THR A 82 13.42 -13.42 9.21
N ASN A 83 12.78 -14.54 8.85
CA ASN A 83 13.42 -15.85 8.81
C ASN A 83 14.26 -16.02 7.52
N ASP A 84 14.87 -17.21 7.35
CA ASP A 84 15.73 -17.53 6.19
C ASP A 84 15.01 -17.46 4.83
N GLU A 85 13.67 -17.54 4.84
CA GLU A 85 12.81 -17.40 3.66
C GLU A 85 12.27 -15.98 3.47
N GLY A 86 12.71 -15.03 4.31
CA GLY A 86 12.33 -13.62 4.27
C GLY A 86 10.97 -13.32 4.91
N TYR A 87 10.28 -14.31 5.48
CA TYR A 87 8.98 -14.10 6.13
C TYR A 87 9.13 -13.54 7.54
N PHE A 88 8.19 -12.68 7.92
CA PHE A 88 8.04 -12.22 9.29
C PHE A 88 6.57 -12.28 9.73
N ALA A 89 6.38 -12.38 11.05
CA ALA A 89 5.09 -12.22 11.70
C ALA A 89 5.26 -11.44 13.00
N ILE A 90 4.33 -10.51 13.26
CA ILE A 90 4.19 -9.79 14.52
C ILE A 90 2.78 -10.11 15.04
N PRO A 91 2.66 -10.96 16.08
CA PRO A 91 1.38 -11.22 16.71
C PRO A 91 1.02 -10.12 17.71
N ASP A 92 -0.18 -10.20 18.24
CA ASP A 92 -0.58 -9.46 19.44
C ASP A 92 -0.49 -7.93 19.32
N ILE A 93 -0.82 -7.39 18.15
CA ILE A 93 -0.80 -5.95 17.86
C ILE A 93 -2.13 -5.33 18.26
N VAL A 94 -2.11 -4.18 18.93
CA VAL A 94 -3.34 -3.41 19.18
C VAL A 94 -3.92 -2.92 17.85
N PRO A 95 -5.24 -3.02 17.61
CA PRO A 95 -5.83 -2.48 16.38
C PRO A 95 -5.55 -0.98 16.23
N GLY A 96 -5.22 -0.56 15.01
CA GLY A 96 -4.78 0.80 14.73
C GLY A 96 -4.12 0.93 13.37
N VAL A 97 -3.65 2.14 13.06
CA VAL A 97 -2.90 2.44 11.83
C VAL A 97 -1.43 2.62 12.18
N TYR A 98 -0.56 1.91 11.47
CA TYR A 98 0.87 1.84 11.75
C TYR A 98 1.70 2.29 10.56
N THR A 99 2.90 2.77 10.87
CA THR A 99 4.04 2.81 9.95
C THR A 99 4.92 1.59 10.23
N VAL A 100 5.19 0.80 9.19
CA VAL A 100 6.08 -0.35 9.24
C VAL A 100 7.43 0.06 8.69
N SER A 101 8.48 0.03 9.50
CA SER A 101 9.86 0.29 9.07
C SER A 101 10.61 -1.02 8.93
N ILE A 102 11.31 -1.21 7.81
CA ILE A 102 12.06 -2.44 7.50
C ILE A 102 13.50 -2.05 7.20
N SER A 103 14.45 -2.67 7.89
CA SER A 103 15.88 -2.40 7.74
C SER A 103 16.68 -3.69 7.68
N ALA A 104 17.75 -3.68 6.89
CA ALA A 104 18.72 -4.76 6.80
C ALA A 104 20.10 -4.16 6.51
N ASP A 105 21.16 -4.84 6.93
CA ASP A 105 22.52 -4.38 6.69
C ASP A 105 22.79 -4.27 5.18
N GLY A 106 23.45 -3.20 4.75
CA GLY A 106 23.73 -2.92 3.34
C GLY A 106 22.53 -2.46 2.51
N HIS A 107 21.36 -2.24 3.13
CA HIS A 107 20.14 -1.85 2.44
C HIS A 107 19.62 -0.49 2.91
N GLU A 108 18.90 0.20 2.03
CA GLU A 108 18.08 1.34 2.40
C GLU A 108 16.93 0.91 3.32
N THR A 109 16.59 1.75 4.29
CA THR A 109 15.41 1.52 5.14
C THR A 109 14.14 1.86 4.38
N ALA A 110 13.22 0.90 4.28
CA ALA A 110 11.88 1.11 3.75
C ALA A 110 10.91 1.49 4.88
N ALA A 111 9.99 2.42 4.60
CA ALA A 111 8.93 2.81 5.52
C ALA A 111 7.58 2.79 4.81
N ILE A 112 6.64 1.99 5.32
CA ILE A 112 5.31 1.80 4.74
C ILE A 112 4.30 2.36 5.73
N ALA A 113 3.77 3.55 5.43
CA ALA A 113 2.77 4.21 6.25
C ALA A 113 1.35 3.71 5.93
N GLY A 114 0.42 3.90 6.88
CA GLY A 114 -1.01 3.64 6.64
C GLY A 114 -1.42 2.16 6.75
N VAL A 115 -0.59 1.30 7.34
CA VAL A 115 -0.91 -0.12 7.51
C VAL A 115 -1.98 -0.28 8.59
N ALA A 116 -3.20 -0.62 8.18
CA ALA A 116 -4.33 -0.83 9.08
C ALA A 116 -4.31 -2.25 9.68
N ILE A 117 -4.25 -2.33 11.00
CA ILE A 117 -4.39 -3.56 11.78
C ILE A 117 -5.78 -3.57 12.40
N ASN A 118 -6.55 -4.61 12.07
CA ASN A 118 -7.93 -4.74 12.52
C ASN A 118 -8.04 -5.74 13.68
N ASP A 119 -9.04 -5.51 14.54
CA ASP A 119 -9.33 -6.32 15.74
C ASP A 119 -9.50 -7.81 15.40
N GLY A 120 -8.67 -8.66 15.99
CA GLY A 120 -8.70 -10.12 15.83
C GLY A 120 -8.36 -10.65 14.42
N HIS A 121 -7.91 -9.80 13.50
CA HIS A 121 -7.63 -10.18 12.11
C HIS A 121 -6.12 -10.25 11.81
N ALA A 122 -5.77 -11.14 10.88
CA ALA A 122 -4.45 -11.16 10.27
C ALA A 122 -4.39 -10.20 9.08
N THR A 123 -3.54 -9.19 9.17
CA THR A 123 -3.16 -8.30 8.08
C THR A 123 -1.95 -8.89 7.35
N ALA A 124 -2.10 -9.16 6.06
CA ALA A 124 -1.00 -9.54 5.18
C ALA A 124 -0.51 -8.32 4.39
N MET A 125 0.77 -8.00 4.53
CA MET A 125 1.40 -6.99 3.68
C MET A 125 1.78 -7.59 2.32
N PRO A 126 1.80 -6.77 1.26
CA PRO A 126 2.53 -7.10 0.05
C PRO A 126 4.00 -7.41 0.34
N ASP A 127 4.62 -8.22 -0.52
CA ASP A 127 6.06 -8.45 -0.47
C ASP A 127 6.79 -7.10 -0.53
N SER A 128 7.70 -6.89 0.41
CA SER A 128 8.43 -5.64 0.60
C SER A 128 9.87 -5.81 0.13
N ALA A 129 10.18 -5.25 -1.04
CA ALA A 129 11.53 -5.30 -1.58
C ALA A 129 12.41 -4.18 -1.00
N LEU A 130 13.59 -4.53 -0.48
CA LEU A 130 14.61 -3.56 -0.08
C LEU A 130 15.60 -3.31 -1.22
N PHE A 131 16.02 -2.06 -1.34
CA PHE A 131 17.05 -1.64 -2.28
C PHE A 131 18.40 -1.63 -1.54
N PRO A 132 19.48 -2.13 -2.16
CA PRO A 132 20.83 -1.94 -1.63
C PRO A 132 21.11 -0.46 -1.43
N ALA A 133 21.85 -0.11 -0.37
CA ALA A 133 22.31 1.25 -0.17
C ALA A 133 23.18 1.68 -1.37
N PRO A 134 22.89 2.80 -2.06
CA PRO A 134 23.69 3.23 -3.20
C PRO A 134 25.15 3.51 -2.78
N GLU A 135 26.11 2.95 -3.52
CA GLU A 135 27.56 3.15 -3.28
C GLU A 135 28.18 4.21 -4.20
N GLY A 136 27.37 4.85 -5.05
CA GLY A 136 27.81 5.83 -6.03
C GLY A 136 26.65 6.52 -6.76
N PRO A 137 26.94 7.30 -7.81
CA PRO A 137 25.88 7.93 -8.61
C PRO A 137 25.03 6.87 -9.33
N PRO A 138 23.73 7.14 -9.55
CA PRO A 138 22.84 6.20 -10.24
C PRO A 138 23.25 6.05 -11.70
N VAL A 139 23.20 4.82 -12.21
CA VAL A 139 23.47 4.51 -13.63
C VAL A 139 22.21 3.88 -14.23
N ALA A 140 21.57 4.59 -15.14
CA ALA A 140 20.34 4.14 -15.78
C ALA A 140 20.61 3.09 -16.85
N ARG A 141 19.91 1.95 -16.74
CA ARG A 141 19.82 0.95 -17.80
C ARG A 141 18.37 0.55 -17.97
N LEU A 142 17.82 0.81 -19.16
CA LEU A 142 16.44 0.51 -19.49
C LEU A 142 16.39 -0.49 -20.64
N LYS A 143 15.62 -1.56 -20.46
CA LYS A 143 15.37 -2.57 -21.50
C LYS A 143 13.89 -2.78 -21.69
N LEU A 144 13.48 -3.00 -22.92
CA LEU A 144 12.16 -3.54 -23.23
C LEU A 144 12.17 -5.04 -22.94
N ARG A 145 11.21 -5.52 -22.16
CA ARG A 145 10.91 -6.95 -22.02
C ARG A 145 9.72 -7.33 -22.89
N GLY A 146 9.83 -8.48 -23.54
CA GLY A 146 8.65 -9.15 -24.08
C GLY A 146 7.78 -9.71 -22.95
N PRO A 147 6.51 -10.07 -23.22
CA PRO A 147 5.65 -10.79 -22.27
C PRO A 147 6.20 -12.17 -21.85
N ILE A 148 7.31 -12.62 -22.46
CA ILE A 148 8.02 -13.86 -22.16
C ILE A 148 9.52 -13.53 -22.04
N PRO A 149 10.25 -14.09 -21.06
CA PRO A 149 11.66 -13.79 -20.77
C PRO A 149 12.68 -14.10 -21.89
N PHE A 150 12.24 -14.53 -23.07
CA PHE A 150 13.12 -14.98 -24.17
C PHE A 150 12.79 -14.38 -25.55
N SER A 151 11.91 -13.37 -25.63
CA SER A 151 11.61 -12.69 -26.90
C SER A 151 12.46 -11.43 -27.04
N GLN A 152 13.11 -11.25 -28.20
CA GLN A 152 13.64 -9.94 -28.58
C GLN A 152 12.49 -8.91 -28.54
N PRO A 153 12.69 -7.73 -27.92
CA PRO A 153 11.65 -6.71 -27.93
C PRO A 153 11.31 -6.35 -29.38
N ALA A 154 10.02 -6.26 -29.68
CA ALA A 154 9.57 -5.92 -31.01
C ALA A 154 9.90 -4.45 -31.30
N GLU A 155 10.32 -4.14 -32.53
CA GLU A 155 10.53 -2.74 -32.95
C GLU A 155 9.22 -1.93 -32.92
N THR A 156 8.09 -2.61 -33.10
CA THR A 156 6.74 -2.05 -33.01
C THR A 156 5.84 -3.02 -32.25
N TYR A 157 4.90 -2.48 -31.47
CA TYR A 157 3.91 -3.27 -30.74
C TYR A 157 2.52 -3.00 -31.31
N PRO A 158 1.64 -4.01 -31.42
CA PRO A 158 0.25 -3.77 -31.75
C PRO A 158 -0.39 -2.81 -30.76
N TYR A 159 -1.28 -1.94 -31.24
CA TYR A 159 -2.07 -1.08 -30.38
C TYR A 159 -2.81 -1.92 -29.31
N ASN A 160 -2.95 -1.37 -28.11
CA ASN A 160 -3.52 -2.05 -26.93
C ASN A 160 -2.68 -3.23 -26.39
N THR A 161 -1.38 -3.27 -26.71
CA THR A 161 -0.42 -4.20 -26.08
C THR A 161 0.31 -3.48 -24.95
N SER A 162 0.41 -4.12 -23.79
CA SER A 162 1.25 -3.64 -22.69
C SER A 162 2.72 -3.85 -23.00
N VAL A 163 3.51 -2.80 -22.80
CA VAL A 163 4.97 -2.80 -22.95
C VAL A 163 5.61 -2.91 -21.57
N TYR A 164 6.53 -3.85 -21.43
CA TYR A 164 7.27 -4.06 -20.19
C TYR A 164 8.61 -3.33 -20.28
N LEU A 165 8.86 -2.46 -19.32
CA LEU A 165 10.05 -1.62 -19.21
C LEU A 165 10.81 -2.06 -17.96
N ASP A 166 11.98 -2.66 -18.15
CA ASP A 166 12.78 -3.23 -17.08
C ASP A 166 14.02 -2.35 -16.81
N ALA A 167 14.09 -1.81 -15.60
CA ALA A 167 15.23 -1.05 -15.10
C ALA A 167 16.17 -1.90 -14.21
N GLY A 168 16.00 -3.22 -14.17
CA GLY A 168 16.70 -4.14 -13.27
C GLY A 168 18.22 -4.14 -13.42
N ASP A 169 18.75 -3.77 -14.59
CA ASP A 169 20.20 -3.66 -14.80
C ASP A 169 20.77 -2.30 -14.33
N SER A 170 19.93 -1.35 -13.90
CA SER A 170 20.39 -0.04 -13.42
C SER A 170 21.21 -0.19 -12.13
N GLU A 171 22.25 0.60 -11.95
CA GLU A 171 23.16 0.50 -10.79
C GLU A 171 22.94 1.68 -9.83
N ASN A 172 23.26 1.48 -8.55
CA ASN A 172 23.10 2.49 -7.49
C ASN A 172 21.71 3.14 -7.50
N ILE A 173 20.66 2.33 -7.55
CA ILE A 173 19.26 2.79 -7.59
C ILE A 173 18.70 2.90 -6.18
N SER A 174 18.03 4.03 -5.87
CA SER A 174 17.28 4.17 -4.63
C SER A 174 15.81 3.82 -4.80
N HIS A 175 15.20 3.23 -3.76
CA HIS A 175 13.75 2.97 -3.72
C HIS A 175 12.90 4.20 -4.07
N ASN A 176 13.29 5.38 -3.59
CA ASN A 176 12.51 6.61 -3.75
C ASN A 176 12.79 7.34 -5.07
N GLY A 177 13.82 6.92 -5.80
CA GLY A 177 14.39 7.71 -6.88
C GLY A 177 14.16 7.18 -8.29
N ILE A 178 13.29 6.19 -8.47
CA ILE A 178 13.00 5.62 -9.80
C ILE A 178 11.76 6.28 -10.40
N ARG A 179 11.98 7.12 -11.41
CA ARG A 179 10.91 7.83 -12.13
C ARG A 179 10.85 7.46 -13.60
N PHE A 180 9.64 7.22 -14.09
CA PHE A 180 9.37 7.09 -15.51
C PHE A 180 8.58 8.31 -15.99
N GLU A 181 9.01 8.91 -17.10
CA GLU A 181 8.24 9.89 -17.85
C GLU A 181 7.83 9.30 -19.19
N PHE A 182 6.55 9.46 -19.54
CA PHE A 182 6.01 9.08 -20.83
C PHE A 182 5.54 10.33 -21.56
N ARG A 183 6.05 10.55 -22.76
CA ARG A 183 5.67 11.68 -23.63
C ARG A 183 5.12 11.17 -24.94
N ASP A 184 4.17 11.91 -25.52
CA ASP A 184 3.71 11.64 -26.89
C ASP A 184 4.62 12.28 -27.95
N GLU A 185 4.29 12.08 -29.22
CA GLU A 185 5.02 12.61 -30.38
C GLU A 185 5.23 14.14 -30.37
N SER A 186 4.37 14.88 -29.67
CA SER A 186 4.47 16.34 -29.54
C SER A 186 5.37 16.77 -28.37
N GLY A 187 5.90 15.82 -27.59
CA GLY A 187 6.62 16.06 -26.35
C GLY A 187 5.72 16.29 -25.13
N THR A 188 4.39 16.15 -25.29
CA THR A 188 3.42 16.34 -24.21
C THR A 188 3.56 15.22 -23.20
N LEU A 189 3.75 15.57 -21.92
CA LEU A 189 3.88 14.63 -20.81
C LEU A 189 2.53 13.97 -20.50
N LEU A 190 2.44 12.67 -20.73
CA LEU A 190 1.23 11.87 -20.52
C LEU A 190 1.13 11.34 -19.10
N MET A 191 2.27 11.03 -18.50
CA MET A 191 2.36 10.49 -17.16
C MET A 191 3.60 11.04 -16.46
N ASN A 192 3.37 11.64 -15.30
CA ASN A 192 4.41 12.08 -14.37
C ASN A 192 4.01 11.66 -12.95
N PRO A 193 4.50 10.51 -12.47
CA PRO A 193 4.13 10.01 -11.15
C PRO A 193 4.67 10.86 -9.98
N TYR A 194 5.42 11.93 -10.24
CA TYR A 194 6.00 12.84 -9.25
C TYR A 194 5.47 14.29 -9.37
N ALA A 195 4.40 14.54 -10.13
CA ALA A 195 3.80 15.88 -10.24
C ALA A 195 2.86 16.24 -9.08
N THR A 196 2.51 15.27 -8.25
CA THR A 196 1.61 15.46 -7.09
C THR A 196 2.43 15.42 -5.81
N ASP A 197 2.19 16.35 -4.89
CA ASP A 197 2.67 16.34 -3.48
C ASP A 197 2.13 15.12 -2.67
N GLU A 198 1.56 14.13 -3.34
CA GLU A 198 1.06 12.91 -2.73
C GLU A 198 2.20 11.89 -2.66
N PRO A 199 2.39 11.22 -1.50
CA PRO A 199 3.29 10.08 -1.43
C PRO A 199 2.86 9.08 -2.50
N TYR A 200 3.83 8.60 -3.28
CA TYR A 200 3.70 7.57 -4.31
C TYR A 200 2.55 6.61 -3.96
N PRO A 201 1.63 6.28 -4.89
CA PRO A 201 0.62 5.30 -4.58
C PRO A 201 1.34 4.04 -4.09
N THR A 202 1.14 3.74 -2.81
CA THR A 202 1.63 2.53 -2.13
C THR A 202 1.11 1.24 -2.77
N LYS A 203 0.29 1.37 -3.83
CA LYS A 203 0.14 0.36 -4.86
C LYS A 203 1.42 0.25 -5.69
N GLN A 204 2.45 -0.36 -5.10
CA GLN A 204 3.35 -1.22 -5.85
C GLN A 204 2.48 -2.08 -6.78
N PHE A 205 2.73 -1.96 -8.08
CA PHE A 205 1.95 -2.65 -9.08
C PHE A 205 1.97 -4.16 -8.83
N SER A 206 0.77 -4.73 -8.85
CA SER A 206 0.38 -5.92 -8.14
C SER A 206 0.56 -7.18 -8.99
N MET A 207 1.80 -7.60 -9.18
CA MET A 207 2.10 -9.02 -9.41
C MET A 207 2.95 -9.49 -8.23
N PRO A 208 2.44 -10.41 -7.39
CA PRO A 208 3.25 -11.05 -6.38
C PRO A 208 4.56 -11.57 -7.00
N GLY A 209 5.70 -11.14 -6.45
CA GLY A 209 7.04 -11.52 -6.93
C GLY A 209 7.64 -10.65 -8.05
N ALA A 210 6.92 -9.71 -8.67
CA ALA A 210 7.53 -8.82 -9.66
C ALA A 210 8.56 -7.87 -9.03
N PRO A 211 9.72 -7.64 -9.68
CA PRO A 211 10.70 -6.69 -9.16
C PRO A 211 10.13 -5.27 -9.20
N PRO A 212 10.44 -4.42 -8.21
CA PRO A 212 10.05 -3.02 -8.19
C PRO A 212 10.63 -2.20 -9.36
N THR A 213 11.60 -2.74 -10.10
CA THR A 213 12.23 -2.12 -11.27
C THR A 213 11.48 -2.39 -12.59
N LEU A 214 10.43 -3.21 -12.57
CA LEU A 214 9.62 -3.52 -13.75
C LEU A 214 8.40 -2.63 -13.81
N PHE A 215 8.30 -1.87 -14.90
CA PHE A 215 7.17 -1.00 -15.19
C PHE A 215 6.37 -1.53 -16.38
N ILE A 216 5.04 -1.41 -16.32
CA ILE A 216 4.13 -1.81 -17.40
C ILE A 216 3.48 -0.55 -17.95
N PHE A 217 3.79 -0.22 -19.20
CA PHE A 217 3.16 0.89 -19.91
C PHE A 217 2.11 0.35 -20.88
N GLN A 218 0.87 0.82 -20.77
CA GLN A 218 -0.17 0.56 -21.77
C GLN A 218 -0.42 1.85 -22.55
N PRO A 219 -0.05 1.92 -23.84
CA PRO A 219 -0.25 3.11 -24.66
C PRO A 219 -1.73 3.50 -24.72
N PRO A 220 -2.08 4.79 -24.46
CA PRO A 220 -3.48 5.22 -24.42
C PRO A 220 -4.10 5.38 -25.83
N ARG A 221 -3.27 5.45 -26.87
CA ARG A 221 -3.66 5.57 -28.29
C ARG A 221 -2.56 5.00 -29.18
N ALA A 222 -2.86 4.80 -30.45
CA ALA A 222 -1.83 4.50 -31.45
C ALA A 222 -0.93 5.73 -31.69
N GLY A 223 0.37 5.50 -31.87
CA GLY A 223 1.38 6.55 -32.09
C GLY A 223 2.73 6.18 -31.48
N ASN A 224 3.72 7.05 -31.67
CA ASN A 224 5.02 6.94 -30.99
C ASN A 224 4.99 7.60 -29.62
N PHE A 225 5.72 7.01 -28.69
CA PHE A 225 5.87 7.50 -27.33
C PHE A 225 7.33 7.46 -26.93
N GLU A 226 7.78 8.52 -26.28
CA GLU A 226 9.10 8.58 -25.69
C GLU A 226 9.01 8.21 -24.21
N THR A 227 9.92 7.34 -23.77
CA THR A 227 10.06 6.96 -22.36
C THR A 227 11.40 7.42 -21.84
N THR A 228 11.39 8.17 -20.74
CA THR A 228 12.61 8.55 -20.02
C THR A 228 12.61 7.89 -18.65
N LEU A 229 13.68 7.16 -18.34
CA LEU A 229 13.99 6.70 -16.99
C LEU A 229 14.87 7.74 -16.31
N ILE A 230 14.41 8.26 -15.18
CA ILE A 230 15.13 9.22 -14.35
C ILE A 230 15.44 8.53 -13.03
N LEU A 231 16.71 8.59 -12.62
CA LEU A 231 17.19 8.00 -11.38
C LEU A 231 17.81 9.07 -10.49
N THR A 232 17.45 9.06 -9.21
CA THR A 232 18.05 9.88 -8.15
C THR A 232 18.35 9.03 -6.93
N ASN A 233 19.37 9.40 -6.16
CA ASN A 233 19.64 8.81 -4.84
C ASN A 233 19.13 9.70 -3.71
N ASP A 234 18.81 10.96 -4.03
CA ASP A 234 18.27 11.90 -3.08
C ASP A 234 16.75 11.79 -3.05
N ARG A 235 16.18 11.83 -1.83
CA ARG A 235 14.78 12.24 -1.63
C ARG A 235 14.71 13.74 -1.90
N GLY A 236 14.77 14.12 -3.18
CA GLY A 236 14.56 15.50 -3.60
C GLY A 236 13.21 16.03 -3.11
#